data_AF-L7U8D7-F1
#
_entry.id   AF-L7U8D7-F1
#
_cell.length_a   1.000
_cell.length_b   1.000
_cell.length_c   1.000
_cell.angle_alpha   90.00
_cell.angle_beta   90.00
_cell.angle_gamma   90.00
#
_symmetry.space_group_name_H-M   'P 1'
#
loop_
_entity.id
_entity.type
_entity.pdbx_description
1 polymer ?
#
loop_
_entity_poly.entity_id
_entity_poly.type
_entity_poly.pdbx_seq_one_letter_code
_entity_poly.pdbx_strand_id
1 'polypeptide(L)'
;MARPRKELSKVPLTPTMVNWAEALGDAIGRGVLRAMNQGMPSGANGHNVMVASRRRGRPPKALAGNMVAADRRCTMPECTREQRSKGLCSAHYQAERRRLLAGGKPA
;
A
#
# COMPACT_ATOMS: atom_id res chain seq x y z
N MET A 1 38.62 -20.35 0.49
CA MET A 1 37.90 -21.34 -0.33
C MET A 1 36.92 -20.61 -1.23
N ALA A 2 37.16 -20.61 -2.55
CA ALA A 2 36.30 -19.93 -3.52
C ALA A 2 34.99 -20.72 -3.71
N ARG A 3 33.84 -20.04 -3.71
CA ARG A 3 32.54 -20.68 -3.92
C ARG A 3 32.45 -21.13 -5.39
N PRO A 4 32.02 -22.37 -5.70
CA PRO A 4 31.85 -22.79 -7.08
C PRO A 4 30.73 -21.97 -7.72
N ARG A 5 31.03 -21.35 -8.87
CA ARG A 5 30.07 -20.60 -9.67
C ARG A 5 29.12 -21.61 -10.32
N LYS A 6 27.81 -21.44 -10.11
CA LYS A 6 26.80 -22.32 -10.70
C LYS A 6 26.79 -22.09 -12.21
N GLU A 7 27.08 -23.14 -12.98
CA GLU A 7 26.97 -23.13 -14.43
C GLU A 7 25.53 -22.82 -14.83
N LEU A 8 25.35 -21.79 -15.66
CA LEU A 8 24.04 -21.34 -16.13
C LEU A 8 23.51 -22.37 -17.13
N SER A 9 22.39 -23.02 -16.82
CA SER A 9 21.86 -24.12 -17.63
C SER A 9 21.45 -23.61 -19.01
N LYS A 10 22.04 -24.19 -20.06
CA LYS A 10 21.74 -23.93 -21.49
C LYS A 10 20.44 -24.62 -21.92
N VAL A 11 19.37 -24.50 -21.15
CA VAL A 11 18.08 -25.08 -21.53
C VAL A 11 17.41 -24.14 -22.53
N PRO A 12 17.06 -24.59 -23.75
CA PRO A 12 16.35 -23.74 -24.70
C PRO A 12 14.96 -23.39 -24.13
N LEU A 13 14.66 -22.10 -24.09
CA LEU A 13 13.37 -21.62 -23.59
C LEU A 13 12.25 -22.09 -24.52
N THR A 14 11.12 -22.50 -23.94
CA THR A 14 9.95 -22.88 -24.73
C THR A 14 9.35 -21.65 -25.42
N PRO A 15 8.69 -21.81 -26.58
CA PRO A 15 8.09 -20.68 -27.31
C PRO A 15 7.08 -19.87 -26.47
N THR A 16 6.38 -20.52 -25.55
CA THR A 16 5.45 -19.85 -24.62
C THR A 16 6.17 -18.99 -23.59
N MET A 17 7.34 -19.42 -23.13
CA MET A 17 8.17 -18.68 -22.19
C MET A 17 8.87 -17.49 -22.87
N VAL A 18 9.25 -17.63 -24.15
CA VAL A 18 9.77 -16.53 -24.97
C VAL A 18 8.69 -15.47 -25.21
N ASN A 19 7.49 -15.87 -25.64
CA ASN A 19 6.37 -14.94 -25.84
C ASN A 19 5.96 -14.22 -24.54
N TRP A 20 6.00 -14.91 -23.40
CA TRP A 20 5.78 -14.28 -22.10
C TRP A 20 6.90 -13.28 -21.74
N ALA A 21 8.17 -13.62 -22.00
CA ALA A 21 9.30 -12.74 -21.75
C ALA A 21 9.27 -11.48 -22.62
N GLU A 22 8.86 -11.61 -23.89
CA GLU A 22 8.68 -10.49 -24.81
C GLU A 22 7.52 -9.57 -24.38
N ALA A 23 6.38 -10.14 -24.00
CA ALA A 23 5.24 -9.37 -23.49
C ALA A 23 5.58 -8.59 -22.20
N LEU A 24 6.38 -9.20 -21.32
CA LEU A 24 6.88 -8.55 -20.11
C LEU A 24 7.91 -7.45 -20.45
N GLY A 25 8.81 -7.72 -21.40
CA GLY A 25 9.78 -6.77 -21.93
C GLY A 25 9.11 -5.54 -22.52
N ASP A 26 8.06 -5.71 -23.32
CA ASP A 26 7.27 -4.63 -23.90
C ASP A 26 6.50 -3.83 -22.84
N ALA A 27 5.95 -4.49 -21.83
CA ALA A 27 5.26 -3.83 -20.73
C ALA A 27 6.22 -2.94 -19.90
N ILE A 28 7.42 -3.45 -19.61
CA ILE A 28 8.48 -2.69 -18.94
C ILE A 28 9.00 -1.58 -19.87
N GLY A 29 9.25 -1.87 -21.15
CA GLY A 29 9.74 -0.91 -22.14
C GLY A 29 8.80 0.26 -22.34
N ARG A 30 7.48 0.02 -22.47
CA ARG A 30 6.47 1.08 -22.51
C ARG A 30 6.38 1.85 -21.19
N GLY A 31 6.65 1.21 -20.06
CA GLY A 31 6.76 1.85 -18.76
C GLY A 31 7.95 2.80 -18.66
N VAL A 32 9.13 2.37 -19.11
CA VAL A 32 10.37 3.17 -19.14
C VAL A 32 10.26 4.32 -20.14
N LEU A 33 9.73 4.07 -21.34
CA LEU A 33 9.50 5.12 -22.34
C LEU A 33 8.51 6.18 -21.84
N ARG A 34 7.45 5.76 -21.14
CA ARG A 34 6.51 6.68 -20.49
C ARG A 34 7.19 7.50 -19.39
N ALA A 35 8.05 6.90 -18.59
CA ALA A 35 8.81 7.60 -17.54
C ALA A 35 9.81 8.60 -18.13
N MET A 36 10.49 8.27 -19.22
CA MET A 36 11.41 9.18 -19.91
C MET A 36 10.67 10.38 -20.53
N ASN A 37 9.51 10.16 -21.17
CA ASN A 37 8.69 11.24 -21.73
C ASN A 37 8.04 12.14 -20.67
N GLN A 38 7.71 11.60 -19.50
CA GLN A 38 7.07 12.35 -18.41
C GLN A 38 8.08 12.96 -17.43
N GLY A 39 9.37 12.68 -17.60
CA GLY A 39 10.44 13.00 -16.66
C GLY A 39 10.45 12.02 -15.47
N MET A 40 11.59 11.39 -15.22
CA MET A 40 11.80 10.62 -13.98
C MET A 40 11.71 11.58 -12.79
N PRO A 41 10.90 11.29 -11.75
CA PRO A 41 10.93 12.08 -10.54
C PRO A 41 12.27 11.84 -9.84
N SER A 42 13.19 12.78 -10.02
CA SER A 42 14.45 12.79 -9.29
C SER A 42 14.14 13.24 -7.86
N GLY A 43 14.22 12.30 -6.91
CA GLY A 43 14.16 12.57 -5.48
C GLY A 43 12.74 12.58 -4.89
N ALA A 44 12.40 11.49 -4.21
CA ALA A 44 11.47 11.55 -3.08
C ALA A 44 11.77 10.42 -2.11
N ASN A 45 12.64 10.69 -1.14
CA ASN A 45 12.66 9.91 0.10
C ASN A 45 11.35 10.24 0.85
N GLY A 46 10.35 9.39 0.71
CA GLY A 46 9.04 9.63 1.31
C GLY A 46 8.17 8.39 1.21
N HIS A 47 7.93 7.75 2.35
CA HIS A 47 7.01 6.61 2.52
C HIS A 47 5.52 6.97 2.27
N ASN A 48 5.24 7.99 1.46
CA ASN A 48 3.92 8.47 1.08
C ASN A 48 3.93 9.06 -0.34
N VAL A 49 4.41 8.30 -1.33
CA VAL A 49 4.05 8.56 -2.73
C VAL A 49 2.71 7.87 -3.02
N MET A 50 1.64 8.50 -2.55
CA MET A 50 0.33 8.36 -3.17
C MET A 50 0.41 9.14 -4.49
N VAL A 51 0.99 8.58 -5.56
CA VAL A 51 0.63 9.05 -6.90
C VAL A 51 -0.82 8.66 -7.07
N ALA A 52 -1.66 9.65 -6.83
CA ALA A 52 -3.06 9.63 -7.09
C ALA A 52 -3.27 9.38 -8.59
N SER A 53 -3.33 8.09 -8.97
CA SER A 53 -4.27 7.66 -10.00
C SER A 53 -5.66 7.99 -9.48
N ARG A 54 -6.01 9.28 -9.52
CA ARG A 54 -7.38 9.74 -9.36
C ARG A 54 -8.11 9.09 -10.53
N ARG A 55 -8.76 7.95 -10.27
CA ARG A 55 -9.74 7.41 -11.20
C ARG A 55 -10.70 8.56 -11.49
N ARG A 56 -10.66 9.08 -12.73
CA ARG A 56 -11.60 10.08 -13.22
C ARG A 56 -12.99 9.57 -12.85
N GLY A 57 -13.69 10.29 -11.97
CA GLY A 57 -15.05 9.94 -11.55
C GLY A 57 -15.25 9.48 -10.11
N ARG A 58 -14.27 9.52 -9.20
CA ARG A 58 -14.60 9.44 -7.76
C ARG A 58 -14.91 10.85 -7.23
N PRO A 59 -16.19 11.25 -7.05
CA PRO A 59 -16.49 12.53 -6.44
C PRO A 59 -15.88 12.59 -5.04
N PRO A 60 -15.41 13.78 -4.59
CA PRO A 60 -15.00 13.94 -3.21
C PRO A 60 -16.15 13.51 -2.33
N LYS A 61 -15.86 12.71 -1.30
CA LYS A 61 -16.89 12.26 -0.35
C LYS A 61 -17.51 13.53 0.23
N ALA A 62 -18.73 13.85 -0.20
CA ALA A 62 -19.46 15.01 0.28
C ALA A 62 -19.38 14.97 1.80
N LEU A 63 -18.95 16.09 2.39
CA LEU A 63 -18.89 16.30 3.83
C LEU A 63 -20.32 16.36 4.36
N ALA A 64 -21.08 15.27 4.25
CA ALA A 64 -22.31 15.08 4.99
C ALA A 64 -21.89 15.12 6.45
N GLY A 65 -22.31 16.17 7.16
CA GLY A 65 -22.04 16.35 8.57
C GLY A 65 -22.52 15.12 9.33
N ASN A 66 -21.58 14.28 9.75
CA ASN A 66 -21.85 13.08 10.52
C ASN A 66 -22.27 13.49 11.93
N MET A 67 -23.55 13.75 12.14
CA MET A 67 -24.11 13.70 13.49
C MET A 67 -24.18 12.22 13.89
N VAL A 68 -23.06 11.70 14.41
CA VAL A 68 -23.02 10.36 15.00
C VAL A 68 -23.93 10.38 16.22
N ALA A 69 -24.99 9.57 16.18
CA ALA A 69 -25.87 9.35 17.32
C ALA A 69 -25.04 9.04 18.58
N ALA A 70 -25.44 9.58 19.74
CA ALA A 70 -24.66 9.47 20.97
C ALA A 70 -24.33 8.00 21.33
N ASP A 71 -25.25 7.08 21.04
CA ASP A 71 -25.09 5.63 21.22
C ASP A 71 -23.96 5.01 20.39
N ARG A 72 -23.63 5.61 19.24
CA ARG A 72 -22.54 5.16 18.35
C ARG A 72 -21.27 5.97 18.51
N ARG A 73 -21.09 6.71 19.60
CA ARG A 73 -19.84 7.43 19.86
C ARG A 73 -18.81 6.52 20.50
N CYS A 74 -17.55 6.84 20.26
CA CYS A 74 -16.46 6.20 20.96
C CYS A 74 -16.62 6.37 22.48
N THR A 75 -16.43 5.29 23.24
CA THR A 75 -16.49 5.27 24.71
C THR A 75 -15.34 6.05 25.37
N MET A 76 -14.34 6.48 24.61
CA MET A 76 -13.19 7.22 25.13
C MET A 76 -13.63 8.66 25.48
N PRO A 77 -13.34 9.17 26.70
CA PRO A 77 -13.68 10.54 27.07
C PRO A 77 -13.02 11.51 26.07
N GLU A 78 -13.69 12.62 25.73
CA GLU A 78 -13.22 13.57 24.70
C GLU A 78 -13.18 13.03 23.25
N CYS A 79 -13.85 11.91 22.93
CA CYS A 79 -13.92 11.40 21.56
C CYS A 79 -15.33 11.49 20.93
N THR A 80 -15.50 12.40 19.98
CA THR A 80 -16.76 12.58 19.23
C THR A 80 -16.88 11.69 17.98
N ARG A 81 -15.92 10.80 17.75
CA ARG A 81 -15.88 9.92 16.58
C ARG A 81 -16.82 8.74 16.70
N GLU A 82 -17.26 8.22 15.56
CA GLU A 82 -18.08 7.01 15.48
C GLU A 82 -17.32 5.76 15.98
N GLN A 83 -18.01 5.00 16.83
CA GLN A 83 -17.64 3.67 17.28
C GLN A 83 -17.67 2.72 16.09
N ARG A 84 -16.58 2.00 15.88
CA ARG A 84 -16.48 0.97 14.82
C ARG A 84 -16.51 -0.43 15.40
N SER A 85 -15.82 -0.66 16.51
CA SER A 85 -15.69 -1.98 17.12
C SER A 85 -15.31 -1.86 18.59
N LYS A 86 -15.87 -2.73 19.43
CA LYS A 86 -15.53 -2.85 20.87
C LYS A 86 -15.62 -1.52 21.66
N GLY A 87 -16.61 -0.66 21.42
CA GLY A 87 -16.65 0.64 22.12
C GLY A 87 -15.77 1.74 21.51
N LEU A 88 -14.88 1.40 20.59
CA LEU A 88 -13.81 2.32 20.17
C LEU A 88 -13.99 2.81 18.73
N CYS A 89 -13.54 4.04 18.48
CA CYS A 89 -13.31 4.52 17.13
C CYS A 89 -12.09 3.79 16.52
N SER A 90 -11.93 3.88 15.20
CA SER A 90 -10.82 3.22 14.49
C SER A 90 -9.45 3.60 15.05
N ALA A 91 -9.24 4.87 15.42
CA ALA A 91 -7.97 5.34 15.95
C ALA A 91 -7.66 4.72 17.33
N HIS A 92 -8.62 4.73 18.25
CA HIS A 92 -8.44 4.15 19.59
C HIS A 92 -8.34 2.63 19.56
N TYR A 93 -9.11 1.96 18.71
CA TYR A 93 -8.97 0.51 18.51
C TYR A 93 -7.55 0.13 18.07
N GLN A 94 -6.96 0.88 17.12
CA GLN A 94 -5.60 0.60 16.66
C GLN A 94 -4.53 0.96 17.69
N ALA A 95 -4.74 2.00 18.49
CA ALA A 95 -3.85 2.33 19.61
C ALA A 95 -3.84 1.22 20.66
N GLU A 96 -5.02 0.77 21.08
CA GLU A 96 -5.17 -0.32 22.04
C GLU A 96 -4.59 -1.63 21.50
N ARG A 97 -4.88 -1.97 20.24
CA ARG A 97 -4.30 -3.14 19.57
C ARG A 97 -2.77 -3.10 19.55
N ARG A 98 -2.17 -1.93 19.25
CA ARG A 98 -0.71 -1.76 19.30
C ARG A 98 -0.17 -1.90 20.72
N ARG A 99 -0.88 -1.37 21.72
CA ARG A 99 -0.51 -1.51 23.14
C ARG A 99 -0.51 -2.98 23.57
N LEU A 100 -1.56 -3.73 23.24
CA LEU A 100 -1.67 -5.15 23.55
C LEU A 100 -0.54 -5.97 22.90
N LEU A 101 -0.20 -5.66 21.64
CA LEU A 101 0.92 -6.32 20.95
C LEU A 101 2.29 -5.91 21.51
N ALA A 102 2.45 -4.67 21.99
CA ALA A 102 3.69 -4.19 22.59
C ALA A 102 3.90 -4.70 24.02
N GLY A 103 2.83 -4.94 24.78
CA GLY A 103 2.87 -5.50 26.14
C GLY A 103 3.33 -6.96 26.22
N GLY A 104 3.60 -7.62 25.09
CA GLY A 104 4.13 -8.98 25.02
C GLY A 104 5.65 -9.11 25.21
N LYS A 105 6.36 -8.05 25.60
CA LYS A 105 7.77 -8.10 26.01
C LYS A 105 7.89 -7.58 27.45
N PRO A 106 7.85 -8.43 28.48
CA PRO A 106 8.54 -8.09 29.71
C PRO A 106 10.03 -7.95 29.39
N ALA A 107 10.62 -6.84 29.84
CA ALA A 107 12.07 -6.67 29.92
C ALA A 107 12.65 -7.58 31.01
#